data_AF-A0A7V3I5V7-F1
#
_entry.id   AF-A0A7V3I5V7-F1
#
_cell.length_a   1.000
_cell.length_b   1.000
_cell.length_c   1.000
_cell.angle_alpha   90.00
_cell.angle_beta   90.00
_cell.angle_gamma   90.00
#
_symmetry.space_group_name_H-M   'P 1'
#
loop_
_entity.id
_entity.type
_entity.pdbx_description
1 polymer ?
#
loop_
_entity_poly.entity_id
_entity_poly.type
_entity_poly.pdbx_seq_one_letter_code
_entity_poly.pdbx_strand_id
1 'polypeptide(L)'
;DWLEAIIALPLNMFYNTGIATYIWVLTNRKPEHRKGCVQLIDATQWYKPLRKNLGKKNCELSEEDIRRIVDTFLRFEETEQSKIFPNAAFGYWKVTVERPLRLKGIDPEREYSAKEIKKLRETAERAEDAPPVIRKIHKSGTAADPLRGLFEATIHGKPRVVEYEPDTELRDTEQIPFLECSACHEPGYLPSAADQHTAIETFLRREVLPYAQDAWYDPESVKIGYEINFNRYFYKPKALRSLEEIRADLLAVQKEAEGLLEEILGGTNHE
;
A
#
# COMPACT_ATOMS: atom_id res chain seq x y z
N ASP A 1 -19.51 -12.69 -1.29
CA ASP A 1 -19.49 -12.19 0.09
C ASP A 1 -19.39 -13.34 1.11
N TRP A 2 -18.26 -14.07 1.14
CA TRP A 2 -18.10 -15.23 2.04
C TRP A 2 -17.26 -14.93 3.29
N LEU A 3 -16.29 -14.03 3.18
CA LEU A 3 -15.42 -13.65 4.28
C LEU A 3 -16.20 -12.81 5.29
N GLU A 4 -16.40 -13.31 6.50
CA GLU A 4 -17.17 -12.63 7.55
C GLU A 4 -16.26 -11.91 8.54
N ALA A 5 -15.18 -12.57 8.97
CA ALA A 5 -14.18 -11.95 9.82
C ALA A 5 -12.78 -12.54 9.63
N ILE A 6 -11.77 -11.76 9.99
CA ILE A 6 -10.40 -12.23 10.19
C ILE A 6 -9.95 -11.81 11.58
N ILE A 7 -9.43 -12.76 12.36
CA ILE A 7 -8.96 -12.52 13.72
C ILE A 7 -7.45 -12.71 13.73
N ALA A 8 -6.68 -11.66 14.03
CA ALA A 8 -5.25 -11.72 14.23
C ALA A 8 -4.94 -12.26 15.64
N LEU A 9 -4.13 -13.31 15.72
CA LEU A 9 -3.78 -13.98 16.97
C LEU A 9 -2.41 -13.50 17.51
N PRO A 10 -2.15 -13.69 18.81
CA PRO A 10 -0.84 -13.44 19.41
C PRO A 10 0.30 -14.14 18.66
N LEU A 11 1.44 -13.45 18.56
CA LEU A 11 2.67 -14.05 18.05
C LEU A 11 3.13 -15.16 18.98
N ASN A 12 3.93 -16.10 18.46
CA ASN A 12 4.60 -17.12 19.27
C ASN A 12 3.62 -18.04 20.06
N MET A 13 2.43 -18.28 19.52
CA MET A 13 1.48 -19.27 20.05
C MET A 13 1.80 -20.71 19.65
N PHE A 14 2.64 -20.90 18.63
CA PHE A 14 2.97 -22.21 18.05
C PHE A 14 4.45 -22.52 18.18
N TYR A 15 4.79 -23.79 18.37
CA TYR A 15 6.13 -24.26 18.74
C TYR A 15 7.24 -23.88 17.75
N ASN A 16 6.95 -23.99 16.44
CA ASN A 16 7.97 -23.94 15.39
C ASN A 16 7.99 -22.62 14.61
N THR A 17 7.09 -21.68 14.93
CA THR A 17 6.98 -20.44 14.16
C THR A 17 6.57 -19.26 15.03
N GLY A 18 7.19 -18.11 14.75
CA GLY A 18 6.86 -16.82 15.35
C GLY A 18 6.12 -15.90 14.40
N ILE A 19 5.59 -16.43 13.29
CA ILE A 19 4.82 -15.64 12.32
C ILE A 19 3.47 -15.23 12.91
N ALA A 20 2.92 -14.12 12.39
CA ALA A 20 1.54 -13.75 12.63
C ALA A 20 0.59 -14.84 12.13
N THR A 21 -0.37 -15.22 12.98
CA THR A 21 -1.38 -16.23 12.66
C THR A 21 -2.76 -15.60 12.67
N TYR A 22 -3.64 -16.06 11.79
CA TYR A 22 -4.98 -15.52 11.62
C TYR A 22 -6.02 -16.63 11.59
N ILE A 23 -7.20 -16.37 12.16
CA ILE A 23 -8.39 -17.21 11.97
C ILE A 23 -9.30 -16.52 10.96
N TRP A 24 -9.69 -17.27 9.93
CA TRP A 24 -10.60 -16.80 8.89
C TRP A 24 -11.98 -17.40 9.14
N VAL A 25 -12.99 -16.54 9.32
CA VAL A 25 -14.39 -16.95 9.47
C VAL A 25 -15.08 -16.78 8.12
N LEU A 26 -15.51 -17.89 7.54
CA LEU A 26 -16.16 -17.94 6.24
C LEU A 26 -17.58 -18.48 6.38
N THR A 27 -18.55 -17.80 5.78
CA THR A 27 -19.93 -18.26 5.69
C THR A 27 -20.58 -17.79 4.39
N ASN A 28 -21.47 -18.60 3.82
CA ASN A 28 -22.34 -18.19 2.72
C ASN A 28 -23.74 -17.77 3.22
N ARG A 29 -23.95 -17.65 4.53
CA ARG A 29 -25.22 -17.32 5.18
C ARG A 29 -25.04 -16.21 6.22
N LYS A 30 -24.53 -15.06 5.78
CA LYS A 30 -24.39 -13.89 6.65
C LYS A 30 -25.76 -13.35 7.07
N PRO A 31 -25.96 -12.98 8.35
CA PRO A 31 -27.10 -12.18 8.78
C PRO A 31 -27.18 -10.86 7.99
N GLU A 32 -28.39 -10.31 7.81
CA GLU A 32 -28.60 -9.09 6.99
C GLU A 32 -27.68 -7.93 7.40
N HIS A 33 -27.50 -7.70 8.71
CA HIS A 33 -26.66 -6.61 9.21
C HIS A 33 -25.14 -6.79 8.96
N ARG A 34 -24.67 -7.97 8.54
CA ARG A 34 -23.26 -8.26 8.22
C ARG A 34 -23.00 -8.45 6.73
N LYS A 35 -24.05 -8.49 5.90
CA LYS A 35 -23.89 -8.60 4.45
C LYS A 35 -23.11 -7.41 3.93
N GLY A 36 -22.17 -7.67 3.03
CA GLY A 36 -21.37 -6.61 2.44
C GLY A 36 -20.26 -6.06 3.36
N CYS A 37 -20.07 -6.66 4.54
CA CYS A 37 -19.08 -6.25 5.53
C CYS A 37 -18.13 -7.38 5.91
N VAL A 38 -16.92 -7.00 6.31
CA VAL A 38 -15.91 -7.87 6.93
C VAL A 38 -15.46 -7.24 8.24
N GLN A 39 -15.42 -8.02 9.31
CA GLN A 39 -14.88 -7.60 10.61
C GLN A 39 -13.43 -8.05 10.74
N LEU A 40 -12.51 -7.12 10.96
CA LEU A 40 -11.15 -7.43 11.38
C LEU A 40 -11.06 -7.32 12.90
N ILE A 41 -10.50 -8.34 13.55
CA ILE A 41 -10.35 -8.38 15.01
C ILE A 41 -8.86 -8.52 15.35
N ASP A 42 -8.33 -7.59 16.14
CA ASP A 42 -6.96 -7.67 16.67
C ASP A 42 -6.98 -8.28 18.08
N ALA A 43 -6.69 -9.58 18.15
CA ALA A 43 -6.53 -10.33 19.38
C ALA A 43 -5.05 -10.53 19.77
N THR A 44 -4.11 -9.84 19.12
CA THR A 44 -2.66 -10.08 19.31
C THR A 44 -2.18 -9.86 20.74
N GLN A 45 -2.89 -9.04 21.52
CA GLN A 45 -2.59 -8.73 22.92
C GLN A 45 -3.40 -9.57 23.92
N TRP A 46 -4.22 -10.51 23.47
CA TRP A 46 -5.06 -11.34 24.35
C TRP A 46 -4.41 -12.70 24.51
N TYR A 47 -3.64 -12.87 25.59
CA TYR A 47 -2.99 -14.14 25.90
C TYR A 47 -2.54 -14.18 27.36
N LYS A 48 -2.23 -15.40 27.84
CA LYS A 48 -1.46 -15.63 29.06
C LYS A 48 -0.07 -16.17 28.70
N PRO A 49 1.00 -15.69 29.34
CA PRO A 49 2.33 -16.23 29.12
C PRO A 49 2.41 -17.67 29.66
N LEU A 50 3.19 -18.51 28.98
CA LEU A 50 3.44 -19.86 29.47
C LEU A 50 4.37 -19.83 30.69
N ARG A 51 4.13 -20.75 31.64
CA ARG A 51 5.04 -20.94 32.79
C ARG A 51 6.45 -21.35 32.36
N LYS A 52 6.56 -22.11 31.27
CA LYS A 52 7.82 -22.52 30.66
C LYS A 52 7.68 -22.43 29.15
N ASN A 53 8.59 -21.69 28.51
CA ASN A 53 8.60 -21.58 27.05
C ASN A 53 8.91 -22.93 26.41
N LEU A 54 8.30 -23.18 25.26
CA LEU A 54 8.45 -24.41 24.49
C LEU A 54 8.98 -24.04 23.09
N GLY A 55 10.30 -23.91 22.99
CA GLY A 55 10.93 -23.37 21.78
C GLY A 55 10.56 -21.90 21.58
N LYS A 56 9.99 -21.58 20.41
CA LYS A 56 9.48 -20.23 20.14
C LYS A 56 8.13 -19.97 20.82
N LYS A 57 7.40 -21.01 21.23
CA LYS A 57 6.11 -20.84 21.88
C LYS A 57 6.28 -20.28 23.29
N ASN A 58 5.64 -19.14 23.58
CA ASN A 58 5.75 -18.47 24.88
C ASN A 58 4.40 -18.00 25.46
N CYS A 59 3.30 -18.16 24.73
CA CYS A 59 1.97 -17.76 25.19
C CYS A 59 0.87 -18.74 24.74
N GLU A 60 -0.29 -18.62 25.38
CA GLU A 60 -1.51 -19.33 25.03
C GLU A 60 -2.75 -18.47 25.27
N LEU A 61 -3.86 -18.80 24.60
CA LEU A 61 -5.16 -18.21 24.88
C LEU A 61 -5.77 -18.91 26.09
N SER A 62 -6.18 -18.15 27.10
CA SER A 62 -7.03 -18.67 28.16
C SER A 62 -8.49 -18.77 27.72
N GLU A 63 -9.33 -19.47 28.49
CA GLU A 63 -10.76 -19.52 28.20
C GLU A 63 -11.42 -18.13 28.19
N GLU A 64 -10.92 -17.21 29.02
CA GLU A 64 -11.40 -15.82 29.06
C GLU A 64 -11.03 -15.07 27.78
N ASP A 65 -9.82 -15.29 27.24
CA ASP A 65 -9.38 -14.70 25.98
C ASP A 65 -10.22 -15.23 24.80
N ILE A 66 -10.48 -16.55 24.78
CA ILE A 66 -11.33 -17.19 23.77
C ILE A 66 -12.75 -16.61 23.82
N ARG A 67 -13.35 -16.53 25.02
CA ARG A 67 -14.68 -15.92 25.21
C ARG A 67 -14.69 -14.47 24.71
N ARG A 68 -13.66 -13.69 25.05
CA ARG A 68 -13.52 -12.29 24.59
C ARG A 68 -13.47 -12.18 23.06
N ILE A 69 -12.74 -13.07 22.38
CA ILE A 69 -12.70 -13.10 20.90
C ILE A 69 -14.09 -13.38 20.34
N VAL A 70 -14.76 -14.42 20.85
CA VAL A 70 -16.10 -14.82 20.40
C VAL A 70 -17.11 -13.69 20.62
N ASP A 71 -17.12 -13.08 21.81
CA ASP A 71 -18.02 -11.98 22.14
C ASP A 71 -17.76 -10.74 21.26
N THR A 72 -16.51 -10.48 20.91
CA THR A 72 -16.14 -9.39 19.98
C THR A 72 -16.66 -9.67 18.58
N PHE A 73 -16.50 -10.90 18.10
CA PHE A 73 -17.02 -11.33 16.80
C PHE A 73 -18.55 -11.28 16.72
N LEU A 74 -19.25 -11.69 17.78
CA LEU A 74 -20.71 -11.74 17.82
C LEU A 74 -21.33 -10.36 17.99
N ARG A 75 -20.70 -9.44 18.75
CA ARG A 75 -21.20 -8.07 18.92
C ARG A 75 -21.19 -7.27 17.62
N PHE A 76 -20.18 -7.49 16.78
CA PHE A 76 -20.04 -6.80 15.49
C PHE A 76 -20.13 -5.27 15.63
N GLU A 77 -19.32 -4.73 16.55
CA GLU A 77 -19.24 -3.30 16.85
C GLU A 77 -17.83 -2.76 16.57
N GLU A 78 -17.75 -1.47 16.20
CA GLU A 78 -16.49 -0.74 16.04
C GLU A 78 -15.85 -0.46 17.40
N THR A 79 -14.62 -0.93 17.57
CA THR A 79 -13.80 -0.71 18.77
C THR A 79 -12.33 -0.60 18.37
N GLU A 80 -11.44 -0.36 19.32
CA GLU A 80 -10.01 -0.38 19.04
C GLU A 80 -9.50 -1.74 18.53
N GLN A 81 -10.13 -2.85 18.93
CA GLN A 81 -9.75 -4.21 18.55
C GLN A 81 -10.69 -4.84 17.52
N SER A 82 -11.74 -4.14 17.07
CA SER A 82 -12.71 -4.63 16.10
C SER A 82 -13.02 -3.52 15.11
N LYS A 83 -12.66 -3.72 13.84
CA LYS A 83 -12.92 -2.77 12.76
C LYS A 83 -13.76 -3.42 11.69
N ILE A 84 -14.76 -2.71 11.17
CA ILE A 84 -15.74 -3.21 10.21
C ILE A 84 -15.56 -2.45 8.90
N PHE A 85 -15.41 -3.19 7.82
CA PHE A 85 -15.15 -2.61 6.50
C PHE A 85 -16.13 -3.15 5.46
N PRO A 86 -16.53 -2.33 4.48
CA PRO A 86 -17.20 -2.87 3.29
C PRO A 86 -16.26 -3.80 2.53
N ASN A 87 -16.78 -4.80 1.80
CA ASN A 87 -15.94 -5.74 1.02
C ASN A 87 -14.95 -5.02 0.08
N ALA A 88 -15.36 -3.89 -0.51
CA ALA A 88 -14.54 -3.13 -1.43
C ALA A 88 -13.30 -2.51 -0.77
N ALA A 89 -13.28 -2.34 0.56
CA ALA A 89 -12.13 -1.75 1.27
C ALA A 89 -10.82 -2.52 1.10
N PHE A 90 -10.90 -3.80 0.73
CA PHE A 90 -9.72 -4.64 0.53
C PHE A 90 -9.31 -4.77 -0.93
N GLY A 91 -10.15 -4.30 -1.87
CA GLY A 91 -9.90 -4.40 -3.29
C GLY A 91 -9.15 -3.18 -3.83
N TYR A 92 -8.32 -3.40 -4.84
CA TYR A 92 -7.66 -2.33 -5.58
C TYR A 92 -7.50 -2.70 -7.06
N TRP A 93 -7.34 -1.69 -7.90
CA TRP A 93 -6.87 -1.83 -9.26
C TRP A 93 -5.37 -1.59 -9.31
N LYS A 94 -4.64 -2.58 -9.82
CA LYS A 94 -3.23 -2.46 -10.16
C LYS A 94 -3.12 -2.01 -11.61
N VAL A 95 -2.53 -0.85 -11.87
CA VAL A 95 -2.42 -0.27 -13.22
C VAL A 95 -0.96 0.05 -13.54
N THR A 96 -0.52 -0.26 -14.74
CA THR A 96 0.78 0.21 -15.24
C THR A 96 0.65 1.68 -15.62
N VAL A 97 1.54 2.51 -15.08
CA VAL A 97 1.69 3.91 -15.46
C VAL A 97 2.95 4.04 -16.31
N GLU A 98 2.77 4.58 -17.51
CA GLU A 98 3.82 4.78 -18.49
C GLU A 98 4.16 6.26 -18.57
N ARG A 99 5.43 6.53 -18.88
CA ARG A 99 5.96 7.86 -19.17
C ARG A 99 6.68 7.82 -20.51
N PRO A 100 6.79 8.93 -21.24
CA PRO A 100 7.39 8.89 -22.56
C PRO A 100 8.91 8.72 -22.47
N LEU A 101 9.47 7.93 -23.38
CA LEU A 101 10.90 7.84 -23.59
C LEU A 101 11.42 9.17 -24.14
N ARG A 102 12.40 9.76 -23.46
CA ARG A 102 13.04 11.03 -23.86
C ARG A 102 14.51 10.80 -24.16
N LEU A 103 14.93 11.15 -25.38
CA LEU A 103 16.29 10.93 -25.88
C LEU A 103 16.83 12.20 -26.53
N LYS A 104 18.12 12.52 -26.32
CA LYS A 104 18.76 13.65 -26.98
C LYS A 104 18.84 13.44 -28.50
N GLY A 105 18.65 14.51 -29.27
CA GLY A 105 18.76 14.50 -30.73
C GLY A 105 17.54 13.95 -31.48
N ILE A 106 16.39 13.80 -30.78
CA ILE A 106 15.12 13.41 -31.38
C ILE A 106 14.45 14.61 -32.06
N ASP A 107 13.84 14.38 -33.22
CA ASP A 107 12.96 15.29 -33.92
C ASP A 107 11.53 15.13 -33.35
N PRO A 108 10.98 16.14 -32.67
CA PRO A 108 9.65 16.07 -32.05
C PRO A 108 8.49 16.09 -33.05
N GLU A 109 8.76 16.27 -34.35
CA GLU A 109 7.70 16.32 -35.38
C GLU A 109 7.65 15.05 -36.24
N ARG A 110 8.44 14.03 -35.90
CA ARG A 110 8.58 12.81 -36.69
C ARG A 110 8.25 11.54 -35.89
N GLU A 111 7.56 10.61 -36.53
CA GLU A 111 7.39 9.25 -36.00
C GLU A 111 8.60 8.35 -36.30
N TYR A 112 8.92 7.49 -35.33
CA TYR A 112 10.02 6.54 -35.40
C TYR A 112 9.51 5.11 -35.46
N SER A 113 10.08 4.30 -36.36
CA SER A 113 9.76 2.88 -36.44
C SER A 113 10.34 2.11 -35.25
N ALA A 114 9.77 0.94 -34.92
CA ALA A 114 10.28 0.08 -33.84
C ALA A 114 11.78 -0.28 -33.99
N LYS A 115 12.27 -0.43 -35.23
CA LYS A 115 13.69 -0.70 -35.51
C LYS A 115 14.57 0.51 -35.18
N GLU A 116 14.11 1.71 -35.49
CA GLU A 116 14.82 2.95 -35.15
C GLU A 116 14.82 3.17 -33.65
N ILE A 117 13.66 3.01 -32.99
CA ILE A 117 13.53 3.13 -31.54
C ILE A 117 14.49 2.17 -30.82
N LYS A 118 14.57 0.91 -31.26
CA LYS A 118 15.52 -0.06 -30.70
C LYS A 118 16.97 0.43 -30.81
N LYS A 119 17.37 0.92 -31.98
CA LYS A 119 18.73 1.46 -32.19
C LYS A 119 18.97 2.71 -31.35
N LEU A 120 17.98 3.59 -31.23
CA LEU A 120 18.06 4.82 -30.44
C LEU A 120 18.24 4.52 -28.95
N ARG A 121 17.53 3.51 -28.40
CA ARG A 121 17.74 3.07 -27.00
C ARG A 121 19.18 2.61 -26.72
N GLU A 122 19.87 2.06 -27.71
CA GLU A 122 21.25 1.57 -27.60
C GLU A 122 22.30 2.68 -27.79
N THR A 123 21.95 3.77 -28.47
CA THR A 123 22.94 4.75 -28.99
C THR A 123 22.72 6.19 -28.51
N ALA A 124 21.49 6.56 -28.17
CA ALA A 124 21.14 7.90 -27.73
C ALA A 124 21.13 8.00 -26.21
N GLU A 125 21.50 9.18 -25.70
CA GLU A 125 21.47 9.49 -24.27
C GLU A 125 20.06 9.88 -23.83
N ARG A 126 19.59 9.32 -22.71
CA ARG A 126 18.34 9.71 -22.05
C ARG A 126 18.52 11.05 -21.35
N ALA A 127 17.54 11.94 -21.47
CA ALA A 127 17.53 13.20 -20.74
C ALA A 127 16.09 13.67 -20.50
N GLU A 128 15.81 14.15 -19.29
CA GLU A 128 14.45 14.54 -18.88
C GLU A 128 13.93 15.76 -19.66
N ASP A 129 14.82 16.66 -20.07
CA ASP A 129 14.52 17.86 -20.87
C ASP A 129 14.48 17.59 -22.38
N ALA A 130 14.85 16.38 -22.82
CA ALA A 130 14.83 16.03 -24.24
C ALA A 130 13.39 15.78 -24.73
N PRO A 131 13.13 15.96 -26.04
CA PRO A 131 11.81 15.67 -26.61
C PRO A 131 11.39 14.21 -26.45
N PRO A 132 10.08 13.93 -26.35
CA PRO A 132 9.57 12.56 -26.28
C PRO A 132 9.64 11.89 -27.65
N VAL A 133 9.95 10.59 -27.66
CA VAL A 133 10.00 9.79 -28.88
C VAL A 133 8.57 9.46 -29.33
N ILE A 134 8.19 9.92 -30.52
CA ILE A 134 6.88 9.62 -31.10
C ILE A 134 6.93 8.25 -31.80
N ARG A 135 6.10 7.31 -31.35
CA ARG A 135 5.97 5.99 -31.99
C ARG A 135 4.96 5.99 -33.14
N LYS A 136 4.01 6.93 -33.12
CA LYS A 136 2.94 7.01 -34.11
C LYS A 136 2.30 8.40 -34.16
N ILE A 137 2.09 8.92 -35.36
CA ILE A 137 1.30 10.13 -35.62
C ILE A 137 -0.04 9.72 -36.24
N HIS A 138 -1.14 10.11 -35.62
CA HIS A 138 -2.48 9.79 -36.12
C HIS A 138 -2.93 10.73 -37.24
N LYS A 139 -3.90 10.25 -38.02
CA LYS A 139 -4.60 11.08 -39.02
C LYS A 139 -5.41 12.18 -38.34
N SER A 140 -5.73 13.22 -39.10
CA SER A 140 -6.63 14.28 -38.63
C SER A 140 -8.00 13.70 -38.28
N GLY A 141 -8.59 14.17 -37.18
CA GLY A 141 -9.90 13.73 -36.68
C GLY A 141 -9.85 12.70 -35.55
N THR A 142 -8.69 12.16 -35.19
CA THR A 142 -8.52 11.35 -33.97
C THR A 142 -8.72 12.21 -32.73
N ALA A 143 -9.53 11.74 -31.78
CA ALA A 143 -9.71 12.39 -30.49
C ALA A 143 -8.51 12.14 -29.57
N ALA A 144 -8.06 13.18 -28.87
CA ALA A 144 -7.02 13.04 -27.85
C ALA A 144 -7.60 12.38 -26.59
N ASP A 145 -6.77 11.59 -25.94
CA ASP A 145 -7.02 10.99 -24.64
C ASP A 145 -5.69 10.82 -23.91
N PRO A 146 -5.16 11.90 -23.30
CA PRO A 146 -3.84 11.89 -22.69
C PRO A 146 -3.71 10.82 -21.59
N LEU A 147 -4.79 10.51 -20.86
CA LEU A 147 -4.77 9.49 -19.82
C LEU A 147 -4.58 8.07 -20.37
N ARG A 148 -4.78 7.86 -21.68
CA ARG A 148 -4.60 6.58 -22.38
C ARG A 148 -3.52 6.65 -23.46
N GLY A 149 -2.63 7.62 -23.37
CA GLY A 149 -1.44 7.70 -24.23
C GLY A 149 -1.68 8.39 -25.59
N LEU A 150 -2.81 9.07 -25.77
CA LEU A 150 -3.14 9.83 -26.98
C LEU A 150 -2.99 11.33 -26.70
N PHE A 151 -1.86 11.91 -27.08
CA PHE A 151 -1.51 13.28 -26.75
C PHE A 151 -1.71 14.23 -27.94
N GLU A 152 -2.12 15.46 -27.68
CA GLU A 152 -2.09 16.51 -28.70
C GLU A 152 -0.66 17.03 -28.88
N ALA A 153 -0.23 17.14 -30.14
CA ALA A 153 1.06 17.70 -30.52
C ALA A 153 0.94 18.50 -31.82
N THR A 154 1.83 19.48 -32.00
CA THR A 154 1.93 20.22 -33.27
C THR A 154 2.98 19.56 -34.15
N ILE A 155 2.56 19.06 -35.31
CA ILE A 155 3.41 18.38 -36.28
C ILE A 155 3.43 19.20 -37.56
N HIS A 156 4.59 19.75 -37.92
CA HIS A 156 4.77 20.62 -39.10
C HIS A 156 3.72 21.74 -39.16
N GLY A 157 3.48 22.39 -38.03
CA GLY A 157 2.51 23.48 -37.88
C GLY A 157 1.03 23.06 -37.88
N LYS A 158 0.72 21.76 -37.82
CA LYS A 158 -0.66 21.25 -37.79
C LYS A 158 -0.93 20.48 -36.49
N PRO A 159 -2.08 20.68 -35.83
CA PRO A 159 -2.44 19.86 -34.67
C PRO A 159 -2.67 18.41 -35.10
N ARG A 160 -2.07 17.49 -34.36
CA ARG A 160 -2.18 16.04 -34.52
C ARG A 160 -2.28 15.37 -33.17
N VAL A 161 -2.82 14.16 -33.16
CA VAL A 161 -2.73 13.26 -32.00
C VAL A 161 -1.56 12.32 -32.22
N VAL A 162 -0.76 12.10 -31.19
CA VAL A 162 0.42 11.26 -31.22
C VAL A 162 0.38 10.25 -30.07
N GLU A 163 1.08 9.13 -30.27
CA GLU A 163 1.42 8.19 -29.22
C GLU A 163 2.92 8.28 -28.97
N TYR A 164 3.32 8.36 -27.71
CA TYR A 164 4.72 8.30 -27.32
C TYR A 164 5.17 6.87 -27.08
N GLU A 165 6.44 6.61 -27.34
CA GLU A 165 7.09 5.36 -26.96
C GLU A 165 7.23 5.32 -25.42
N PRO A 166 6.77 4.25 -24.73
CA PRO A 166 6.91 4.15 -23.29
C PRO A 166 8.37 3.96 -22.86
N ASP A 167 8.75 4.62 -21.77
CA ASP A 167 10.02 4.40 -21.12
C ASP A 167 9.93 3.29 -20.06
N THR A 168 10.49 2.12 -20.38
CA THR A 168 10.52 0.98 -19.46
C THR A 168 11.32 1.21 -18.17
N GLU A 169 12.22 2.20 -18.12
CA GLU A 169 12.97 2.54 -16.90
C GLU A 169 12.19 3.48 -15.97
N LEU A 170 11.22 4.22 -16.51
CA LEU A 170 10.35 5.12 -15.75
C LEU A 170 8.94 4.57 -15.57
N ARG A 171 8.68 3.36 -16.08
CA ARG A 171 7.43 2.64 -15.91
C ARG A 171 7.21 2.33 -14.43
N ASP A 172 6.03 2.66 -13.95
CA ASP A 172 5.63 2.35 -12.59
C ASP A 172 4.33 1.56 -12.56
N THR A 173 3.92 1.14 -11.37
CA THR A 173 2.65 0.51 -11.12
C THR A 173 1.96 1.12 -9.92
N GLU A 174 0.75 1.60 -10.15
CA GLU A 174 -0.09 2.15 -9.09
C GLU A 174 -1.09 1.12 -8.57
N GLN A 175 -1.36 1.17 -7.26
CA GLN A 175 -2.46 0.44 -6.63
C GLN A 175 -3.53 1.42 -6.20
N ILE A 176 -4.64 1.43 -6.93
CA ILE A 176 -5.74 2.37 -6.77
C ILE A 176 -6.85 1.67 -5.98
N PRO A 177 -7.12 2.05 -4.71
CA PRO A 177 -8.14 1.38 -3.91
C PRO A 177 -9.53 1.48 -4.55
N PHE A 178 -10.36 0.44 -4.41
CA PHE A 178 -11.75 0.51 -4.87
C PHE A 178 -12.54 1.64 -4.19
N LEU A 179 -12.13 2.04 -2.98
CA LEU A 179 -12.71 3.17 -2.27
C LEU A 179 -12.47 4.54 -2.94
N GLU A 180 -11.67 4.65 -3.99
CA GLU A 180 -11.67 5.85 -4.85
C GLU A 180 -13.02 6.00 -5.60
N CYS A 181 -13.81 4.94 -5.73
CA CYS A 181 -15.23 5.02 -6.07
C CYS A 181 -16.07 5.29 -4.82
N SER A 182 -16.86 6.36 -4.82
CA SER A 182 -17.69 6.74 -3.67
C SER A 182 -18.72 5.67 -3.31
N ALA A 183 -19.35 5.04 -4.31
CA ALA A 183 -20.33 3.97 -4.09
C ALA A 183 -19.73 2.72 -3.43
N CYS A 184 -18.42 2.47 -3.59
CA CYS A 184 -17.73 1.36 -2.93
C CYS A 184 -17.62 1.48 -1.41
N HIS A 185 -17.97 2.64 -0.84
CA HIS A 185 -18.11 2.76 0.61
C HIS A 185 -19.38 2.07 1.14
N GLU A 186 -20.38 1.84 0.29
CA GLU A 186 -21.59 1.13 0.67
C GLU A 186 -21.30 -0.37 0.83
N PRO A 187 -21.65 -0.98 1.97
CA PRO A 187 -21.50 -2.42 2.18
C PRO A 187 -22.15 -3.25 1.06
N GLY A 188 -21.36 -4.15 0.47
CA GLY A 188 -21.82 -5.08 -0.56
C GLY A 188 -21.80 -4.53 -1.97
N TYR A 189 -21.57 -3.23 -2.16
CA TYR A 189 -21.31 -2.68 -3.47
C TYR A 189 -19.93 -3.10 -3.98
N LEU A 190 -19.86 -3.57 -5.23
CA LEU A 190 -18.62 -3.85 -5.94
C LEU A 190 -18.55 -2.96 -7.18
N PRO A 191 -17.39 -2.36 -7.47
CA PRO A 191 -17.28 -1.39 -8.55
C PRO A 191 -17.54 -2.02 -9.91
N SER A 192 -18.26 -1.29 -10.75
CA SER A 192 -18.44 -1.59 -12.17
C SER A 192 -17.23 -1.13 -13.00
N ALA A 193 -17.25 -1.41 -14.31
CA ALA A 193 -16.25 -0.89 -15.23
C ALA A 193 -16.25 0.65 -15.32
N ALA A 194 -17.43 1.28 -15.18
CA ALA A 194 -17.54 2.74 -15.18
C ALA A 194 -16.94 3.36 -13.91
N ASP A 195 -17.12 2.69 -12.76
CA ASP A 195 -16.50 3.10 -11.49
C ASP A 195 -14.98 2.98 -11.56
N GLN A 196 -14.48 1.86 -12.09
CA GLN A 196 -13.05 1.64 -12.31
C GLN A 196 -12.47 2.75 -13.17
N HIS A 197 -13.11 3.05 -14.31
CA HIS A 197 -12.66 4.09 -15.22
C HIS A 197 -12.59 5.45 -14.52
N THR A 198 -13.67 5.87 -13.86
CA THR A 198 -13.74 7.17 -13.16
C THR A 198 -12.72 7.26 -12.02
N ALA A 199 -12.57 6.20 -11.24
CA ALA A 199 -11.65 6.16 -10.11
C ALA A 199 -10.18 6.22 -10.55
N ILE A 200 -9.79 5.48 -11.59
CA ILE A 200 -8.43 5.52 -12.14
C ILE A 200 -8.11 6.92 -12.65
N GLU A 201 -9.02 7.55 -13.41
CA GLU A 201 -8.78 8.90 -13.93
C GLU A 201 -8.67 9.94 -12.80
N THR A 202 -9.54 9.83 -11.78
CA THR A 202 -9.52 10.73 -10.62
C THR A 202 -8.19 10.59 -9.86
N PHE A 203 -7.75 9.37 -9.62
CA PHE A 203 -6.49 9.08 -8.95
C PHE A 203 -5.29 9.63 -9.74
N LEU A 204 -5.20 9.32 -11.04
CA LEU A 204 -4.10 9.79 -11.89
C LEU A 204 -3.99 11.32 -11.89
N ARG A 205 -5.13 12.02 -12.00
CA ARG A 205 -5.16 13.49 -11.98
C ARG A 205 -4.69 14.06 -10.65
N ARG A 206 -4.97 13.38 -9.53
CA ARG A 206 -4.66 13.85 -8.18
C ARG A 206 -3.23 13.51 -7.76
N GLU A 207 -2.78 12.30 -8.05
CA GLU A 207 -1.55 11.73 -7.46
C GLU A 207 -0.40 11.59 -8.47
N VAL A 208 -0.68 11.48 -9.77
CA VAL A 208 0.36 11.21 -10.79
C VAL A 208 0.67 12.43 -11.64
N LEU A 209 -0.35 13.03 -12.28
CA LEU A 209 -0.18 14.13 -13.22
C LEU A 209 0.48 15.40 -12.63
N PRO A 210 0.34 15.73 -11.32
CA PRO A 210 1.08 16.85 -10.73
C PRO A 210 2.60 16.68 -10.77
N TYR A 211 3.09 15.43 -10.81
CA TYR A 211 4.52 15.11 -10.83
C TYR A 211 5.01 14.65 -12.21
N ALA A 212 4.13 14.06 -13.02
CA ALA A 212 4.42 13.61 -14.39
C ALA A 212 3.24 13.95 -15.33
N GLN A 213 3.28 15.14 -15.94
CA GLN A 213 2.17 15.71 -16.71
C GLN A 213 1.80 14.93 -17.98
N ASP A 214 2.77 14.19 -18.52
CA ASP A 214 2.66 13.37 -19.73
C ASP A 214 2.62 11.88 -19.42
N ALA A 215 2.33 11.50 -18.17
CA ALA A 215 2.09 10.12 -17.80
C ALA A 215 0.69 9.66 -18.26
N TRP A 216 0.58 8.39 -18.61
CA TRP A 216 -0.68 7.74 -18.94
C TRP A 216 -0.73 6.35 -18.34
N TYR A 217 -1.91 5.75 -18.24
CA TYR A 217 -2.03 4.35 -17.83
C TYR A 217 -2.32 3.46 -19.03
N ASP A 218 -1.88 2.21 -18.96
CA ASP A 218 -2.23 1.18 -19.94
C ASP A 218 -3.56 0.50 -19.55
N PRO A 219 -4.66 0.68 -20.32
CA PRO A 219 -5.95 0.06 -20.01
C PRO A 219 -5.93 -1.48 -20.03
N GLU A 220 -5.02 -2.09 -20.80
CA GLU A 220 -4.90 -3.56 -20.86
C GLU A 220 -4.15 -4.12 -19.65
N SER A 221 -3.40 -3.28 -18.94
CA SER A 221 -2.64 -3.68 -17.75
C SER A 221 -3.48 -3.85 -16.49
N VAL A 222 -4.72 -3.34 -16.48
CA VAL A 222 -5.53 -3.23 -15.27
C VAL A 222 -5.86 -4.60 -14.69
N LYS A 223 -5.40 -4.85 -13.46
CA LYS A 223 -5.66 -6.10 -12.72
C LYS A 223 -6.33 -5.79 -11.40
N ILE A 224 -7.28 -6.62 -11.00
CA ILE A 224 -7.88 -6.55 -9.67
C ILE A 224 -6.98 -7.32 -8.69
N GLY A 225 -6.63 -6.67 -7.60
CA GLY A 225 -5.96 -7.27 -6.46
C GLY A 225 -6.77 -7.10 -5.18
N TYR A 226 -6.46 -7.93 -4.18
CA TYR A 226 -6.99 -7.78 -2.83
C TYR A 226 -5.84 -7.82 -1.83
N GLU A 227 -5.87 -6.94 -0.84
CA GLU A 227 -4.89 -6.89 0.25
C GLU A 227 -5.58 -6.58 1.59
N ILE A 228 -5.15 -7.28 2.62
CA ILE A 228 -5.61 -7.06 4.00
C ILE A 228 -4.37 -6.83 4.86
N ASN A 229 -4.10 -5.56 5.18
CA ASN A 229 -2.96 -5.17 6.00
C ASN A 229 -3.42 -4.80 7.41
N PHE A 230 -3.32 -5.74 8.36
CA PHE A 230 -3.71 -5.51 9.76
C PHE A 230 -2.93 -4.36 10.40
N ASN A 231 -1.64 -4.20 10.08
CA ASN A 231 -0.84 -3.10 10.63
C ASN A 231 -1.38 -1.74 10.18
N ARG A 232 -1.82 -1.59 8.92
CA ARG A 232 -2.46 -0.36 8.44
C ARG A 232 -3.67 0.04 9.30
N TYR A 233 -4.41 -0.94 9.82
CA TYR A 233 -5.63 -0.70 10.57
C TYR A 233 -5.42 -0.60 12.07
N PHE A 234 -4.56 -1.42 12.68
CA PHE A 234 -4.44 -1.53 14.13
C PHE A 234 -3.15 -0.93 14.71
N TYR A 235 -2.21 -0.49 13.86
CA TYR A 235 -0.98 0.13 14.35
C TYR A 235 -1.30 1.45 15.05
N LYS A 236 -0.92 1.51 16.34
CA LYS A 236 -0.90 2.75 17.11
C LYS A 236 0.54 3.27 17.14
N PRO A 237 0.84 4.45 16.59
CA PRO A 237 2.15 5.06 16.71
C PRO A 237 2.53 5.14 18.19
N LYS A 238 3.66 4.57 18.56
CA LYS A 238 4.18 4.71 19.92
C LYS A 238 4.68 6.15 20.05
N ALA A 239 4.04 6.93 20.92
CA ALA A 239 4.53 8.27 21.24
C ALA A 239 6.00 8.17 21.65
N LEU A 240 6.85 8.96 21.01
CA LEU A 240 8.23 9.07 21.41
C LEU A 240 8.25 9.63 22.84
N ARG A 241 9.10 9.06 23.70
CA ARG A 241 9.35 9.60 25.04
C ARG A 241 9.75 11.06 24.92
N SER A 242 9.34 11.90 25.87
CA SER A 242 9.73 13.31 25.81
C SER A 242 11.24 13.45 25.94
N LEU A 243 11.81 14.54 25.39
CA LEU A 243 13.24 14.84 25.59
C LEU A 243 13.60 14.98 27.08
N GLU A 244 12.64 15.39 27.90
CA GLU A 244 12.80 15.52 29.35
C GLU A 244 12.93 14.15 30.03
N GLU A 245 12.10 13.18 29.65
CA GLU A 245 12.21 11.79 30.12
C GLU A 245 13.53 11.15 29.66
N ILE A 246 13.93 11.36 28.40
CA ILE A 246 15.22 10.89 27.88
C ILE A 246 16.37 11.48 28.69
N ARG A 247 16.31 12.78 29.01
CA ARG A 247 17.32 13.46 29.82
C ARG A 247 17.35 12.94 31.25
N ALA A 248 16.19 12.72 31.87
CA ALA A 248 16.09 12.19 33.22
C ALA A 248 16.68 10.77 33.31
N ASP A 249 16.36 9.89 32.35
CA ASP A 249 16.95 8.55 32.26
C ASP A 249 18.48 8.63 32.10
N LEU A 250 18.98 9.51 31.22
CA LEU A 250 20.42 9.64 30.97
C LEU A 250 21.17 10.13 32.22
N LEU A 251 20.60 11.07 32.96
CA LEU A 251 21.14 11.53 34.24
C LEU A 251 21.08 10.43 35.32
N ALA A 252 20.01 9.64 35.35
CA ALA A 252 19.89 8.51 36.29
C ALA A 252 20.95 7.44 36.00
N VAL A 253 21.16 7.08 34.73
CA VAL A 253 22.21 6.13 34.31
C VAL A 253 23.61 6.68 34.60
N GLN A 254 23.85 7.97 34.38
CA GLN A 254 25.12 8.61 34.76
C GLN A 254 25.39 8.49 36.26
N LYS A 255 24.38 8.77 37.09
CA LYS A 255 24.51 8.68 38.55
C LYS A 255 24.72 7.25 39.05
N GLU A 256 24.08 6.27 38.41
CA GLU A 256 24.30 4.85 38.71
C GLU A 256 25.73 4.42 38.32
N ALA A 257 26.24 4.85 37.17
CA ALA A 257 27.60 4.58 36.74
C ALA A 257 28.66 5.24 37.64
N GLU A 258 28.42 6.47 38.09
CA GLU A 258 29.28 7.18 39.06
C GLU A 258 29.31 6.45 40.41
N GLY A 259 28.15 6.01 40.93
CA GLY A 259 28.06 5.23 42.16
C GLY A 259 28.80 3.89 42.09
N LEU A 260 28.69 3.18 40.96
CA LEU A 260 29.45 1.94 40.72
C LEU A 260 30.96 2.17 40.66
N LEU A 261 31.41 3.29 40.09
CA LEU A 261 32.83 3.67 40.06
C LEU A 261 33.34 4.01 41.47
N GLU A 262 32.56 4.70 42.30
CA GLU A 262 32.91 4.99 43.69
C GLU A 262 32.99 3.73 44.55
N GLU A 263 32.14 2.72 44.35
CA GLU A 263 32.28 1.43 45.04
C GLU A 263 33.56 0.70 44.66
N ILE A 264 33.94 0.72 43.38
CA ILE A 264 35.17 0.08 42.88
C ILE A 264 36.42 0.80 43.38
N LEU A 265 36.41 2.13 43.41
CA LEU A 265 37.55 2.95 43.83
C LEU A 265 37.64 3.09 45.37
N GLY A 266 36.51 3.20 46.06
CA GLY A 266 36.39 3.37 47.51
C GLY A 266 36.57 2.08 48.31
N GLY A 267 36.47 0.90 47.68
CA GLY A 267 36.74 -0.40 48.29
C GLY A 267 38.22 -0.70 48.63
N THR A 268 39.11 0.30 48.55
CA THR A 268 40.55 0.13 48.85
C THR A 268 41.02 0.67 50.19
N ASN A 269 40.14 1.14 51.08
CA ASN A 269 40.53 1.60 52.41
C ASN A 269 39.70 0.98 53.54
N HIS A 270 39.99 -0.27 53.88
CA HIS A 270 39.80 -0.80 55.23
C HIS A 270 40.88 -1.85 55.52
N GLU A 271 42.05 -1.38 55.96
CA GLU A 271 42.95 -2.07 56.89
C GLU A 271 42.88 -1.35 58.26
#